data_AF-A0AAN9UMZ9-F1
#
_entry.id   AF-A0AAN9UMZ9-F1
#
_cell.length_a   1.000
_cell.length_b   1.000
_cell.length_c   1.000
_cell.angle_alpha   90.00
_cell.angle_beta   90.00
_cell.angle_gamma   90.00
#
_symmetry.space_group_name_H-M   'P 1'
#
loop_
_entity.id
_entity.type
_entity.pdbx_description
1 polymer ?
#
loop_
_entity_poly.entity_id
_entity_poly.type
_entity_poly.pdbx_seq_one_letter_code
_entity_poly.pdbx_strand_id
1 'polypeptide(L)'
;MNPDPKSYILSESESRAIFEEKIVPAELDNLTTGPSPPPQRRQPLAVFVIGQTGAGKTRTAPALKAAMMMMMAAGAPAHFIADTYKAYHPAYAALLRAAATSGSRNPGLASQATGPDARRWLAMAVRRAAARRLDVLVESACRHEGDFADLARVFKEEATGAGEGEGHDSGTGNRGGYRVEVALVAVPAALSLLGILTRFHAGLPEAGSGNLPPRLTPRKVHDDSYAGVLGAAAFIDGDVSASGGGAVVDQVVVVRRDNLVAYANERVAEAGEEGGGRRRRWARPGSAVEAVLAERRRPLTENEWAVARADVQRLRDMKIPGVDAQLEEVEVLLRTLGSAGPSDGDPEFPALKPWRLPNTSSGRGTSHELDEDLEFSLRLGT
;
A
#
# COMPACT_ATOMS: atom_id res chain seq x y z
N MET A 1 -18.06 19.81 25.01
CA MET A 1 -17.63 18.40 24.88
C MET A 1 -17.12 18.22 23.46
N ASN A 2 -16.05 17.45 23.24
CA ASN A 2 -15.69 17.06 21.88
C ASN A 2 -16.73 16.03 21.38
N PRO A 3 -17.27 16.16 20.16
CA PRO A 3 -18.19 15.18 19.63
C PRO A 3 -17.49 13.82 19.49
N ASP A 4 -18.21 12.73 19.79
CA ASP A 4 -17.70 11.37 19.62
C ASP A 4 -17.54 11.07 18.12
N PRO A 5 -16.33 10.72 17.62
CA PRO A 5 -16.14 10.35 16.22
C PRO A 5 -17.10 9.24 15.75
N LYS A 6 -17.53 8.34 16.64
CA LYS A 6 -18.43 7.24 16.29
C LYS A 6 -19.84 7.70 15.94
N SER A 7 -20.27 8.87 16.40
CA SER A 7 -21.61 9.38 16.09
C SER A 7 -21.77 9.80 14.62
N TYR A 8 -20.68 9.80 13.86
CA TYR A 8 -20.68 10.12 12.43
C TYR A 8 -20.68 8.88 11.54
N ILE A 9 -20.50 7.67 12.10
CA ILE A 9 -20.45 6.44 11.31
C ILE A 9 -21.83 6.21 10.68
N LEU A 10 -21.85 6.03 9.37
CA LEU A 10 -23.10 5.85 8.62
C LEU A 10 -23.69 4.47 8.87
N SER A 11 -25.02 4.41 8.79
CA SER A 11 -25.72 3.13 8.68
C SER A 11 -25.28 2.38 7.43
N GLU A 12 -25.48 1.05 7.41
CA GLU A 12 -25.08 0.24 6.27
C GLU A 12 -25.80 0.66 4.98
N SER A 13 -27.11 0.94 5.06
CA SER A 13 -27.94 1.35 3.92
C SER A 13 -27.49 2.70 3.35
N GLU A 14 -27.25 3.70 4.20
CA GLU A 14 -26.75 5.01 3.75
C GLU A 14 -25.36 4.90 3.13
N SER A 15 -24.47 4.13 3.75
CA SER A 15 -23.13 3.90 3.23
C SER A 15 -23.16 3.22 1.87
N ARG A 16 -24.02 2.21 1.69
CA ARG A 16 -24.23 1.51 0.42
C ARG A 16 -24.83 2.43 -0.65
N ALA A 17 -25.81 3.26 -0.30
CA ALA A 17 -26.41 4.23 -1.22
C ALA A 17 -25.35 5.23 -1.72
N ILE A 18 -24.53 5.79 -0.84
CA ILE A 18 -23.42 6.69 -1.25
C ILE A 18 -22.43 5.96 -2.16
N PHE A 19 -22.13 4.69 -1.87
CA PHE A 19 -21.24 3.90 -2.70
C PHE A 19 -21.77 3.76 -4.13
N GLU A 20 -23.00 3.26 -4.30
CA GLU A 20 -23.58 2.99 -5.62
C GLU A 20 -23.95 4.29 -6.38
N GLU A 21 -24.46 5.31 -5.70
CA GLU A 21 -24.98 6.51 -6.36
C GLU A 21 -23.93 7.61 -6.58
N LYS A 22 -22.81 7.58 -5.83
CA LYS A 22 -21.80 8.65 -5.90
C LYS A 22 -20.40 8.14 -6.19
N ILE A 23 -19.94 7.11 -5.48
CA ILE A 23 -18.56 6.62 -5.62
C ILE A 23 -18.40 5.83 -6.92
N VAL A 24 -19.31 4.91 -7.21
CA VAL A 24 -19.27 4.11 -8.44
C VAL A 24 -19.25 5.01 -9.69
N PRO A 25 -20.18 5.98 -9.87
CA PRO A 25 -20.18 6.81 -11.07
C PRO A 25 -18.94 7.71 -11.20
N ALA A 26 -18.43 8.23 -10.09
CA ALA A 26 -17.31 9.17 -10.12
C ALA A 26 -15.94 8.49 -10.28
N GLU A 27 -15.74 7.33 -9.64
CA GLU A 27 -14.42 6.72 -9.49
C GLU A 27 -14.28 5.40 -10.27
N LEU A 28 -15.40 4.72 -10.56
CA LEU A 28 -15.38 3.35 -11.09
C LEU A 28 -16.00 3.21 -12.49
N ASP A 29 -16.81 4.15 -12.98
CA ASP A 29 -17.50 4.03 -14.27
C ASP A 29 -16.55 3.78 -15.46
N ASN A 30 -15.42 4.47 -15.50
CA ASN A 30 -14.39 4.29 -16.54
C ASN A 30 -13.73 2.90 -16.48
N LEU A 31 -13.80 2.25 -15.32
CA LEU A 31 -13.33 0.88 -15.10
C LEU A 31 -14.44 -0.15 -15.36
N THR A 32 -15.72 0.28 -15.38
CA THR A 32 -16.89 -0.59 -15.49
C THR A 32 -17.67 -0.55 -16.80
N THR A 33 -17.44 0.42 -17.67
CA THR A 33 -18.21 0.60 -18.91
C THR A 33 -17.49 0.10 -20.18
N GLY A 34 -16.20 -0.22 -20.10
CA GLY A 34 -15.46 -0.83 -21.20
C GLY A 34 -15.87 -2.30 -21.47
N PRO A 35 -15.68 -2.81 -22.71
CA PRO A 35 -15.99 -4.21 -23.02
C PRO A 35 -15.21 -5.14 -22.09
N SER A 36 -15.91 -6.10 -21.50
CA SER A 36 -15.28 -7.12 -20.65
C SER A 36 -14.13 -7.77 -21.43
N PRO A 37 -12.92 -7.87 -20.86
CA PRO A 37 -11.81 -8.54 -21.52
C PRO A 37 -12.24 -9.96 -21.94
N PRO A 38 -11.91 -10.40 -23.17
CA PRO A 38 -12.35 -11.71 -23.65
C PRO A 38 -11.93 -12.82 -22.66
N PRO A 39 -12.76 -13.87 -22.49
CA PRO A 39 -12.65 -14.88 -21.43
C PRO A 39 -11.37 -15.72 -21.42
N GLN A 40 -10.48 -15.54 -22.40
CA GLN A 40 -9.19 -16.24 -22.50
C GLN A 40 -8.00 -15.48 -21.88
N ARG A 41 -8.24 -14.33 -21.23
CA ARG A 41 -7.15 -13.48 -20.74
C ARG A 41 -6.52 -13.96 -19.43
N ARG A 42 -5.20 -13.75 -19.40
CA ARG A 42 -4.21 -13.96 -18.34
C ARG A 42 -4.74 -13.76 -16.92
N GLN A 43 -4.14 -14.49 -15.97
CA GLN A 43 -4.39 -14.35 -14.53
C GLN A 43 -4.38 -12.87 -14.11
N PRO A 44 -5.47 -12.34 -13.49
CA PRO A 44 -5.52 -10.94 -13.08
C PRO A 44 -4.59 -10.68 -11.90
N LEU A 45 -4.09 -9.46 -11.81
CA LEU A 45 -3.06 -9.02 -10.88
C LEU A 45 -3.62 -8.01 -9.88
N ALA A 46 -3.44 -8.29 -8.60
CA ALA A 46 -3.68 -7.36 -7.50
C ALA A 46 -2.34 -6.98 -6.87
N VAL A 47 -1.96 -5.71 -6.96
CA VAL A 47 -0.73 -5.18 -6.37
C VAL A 47 -1.09 -4.31 -5.17
N PHE A 48 -0.50 -4.59 -4.03
CA PHE A 48 -0.62 -3.77 -2.82
C PHE A 48 0.66 -2.97 -2.58
N VAL A 49 0.53 -1.66 -2.39
CA VAL A 49 1.62 -0.79 -1.92
C VAL A 49 1.35 -0.46 -0.46
N ILE A 50 2.16 -1.03 0.42
CA ILE A 50 2.00 -0.91 1.86
C ILE A 50 3.18 -0.13 2.41
N GLY A 51 2.92 0.85 3.25
CA GLY A 51 3.98 1.61 3.90
C GLY A 51 3.39 2.65 4.82
N GLN A 52 4.11 3.03 5.87
CA GLN A 52 3.61 4.01 6.83
C GLN A 52 3.31 5.36 6.15
N THR A 53 2.55 6.23 6.82
CA THR A 53 2.41 7.60 6.32
C THR A 53 3.78 8.28 6.29
N GLY A 54 4.07 9.00 5.21
CA GLY A 54 5.39 9.59 4.98
C GLY A 54 6.45 8.62 4.44
N ALA A 55 6.16 7.33 4.25
CA ALA A 55 7.16 6.38 3.75
C ALA A 55 7.65 6.70 2.33
N GLY A 56 6.83 7.37 1.50
CA GLY A 56 7.15 7.67 0.09
C GLY A 56 6.32 6.89 -0.93
N LYS A 57 5.20 6.29 -0.53
CA LYS A 57 4.29 5.55 -1.44
C LYS A 57 3.88 6.35 -2.69
N THR A 58 3.78 7.68 -2.58
CA THR A 58 3.47 8.59 -3.70
C THR A 58 4.52 8.59 -4.82
N ARG A 59 5.70 8.00 -4.61
CA ARG A 59 6.70 7.72 -5.66
C ARG A 59 6.59 6.28 -6.18
N THR A 60 6.32 5.34 -5.29
CA THR A 60 6.25 3.91 -5.59
C THR A 60 4.98 3.54 -6.36
N ALA A 61 3.81 4.05 -5.96
CA ALA A 61 2.53 3.73 -6.58
C ALA A 61 2.44 4.21 -8.05
N PRO A 62 2.86 5.44 -8.43
CA PRO A 62 2.90 5.83 -9.84
C PRO A 62 3.86 4.98 -10.69
N ALA A 63 5.03 4.63 -10.16
CA ALA A 63 5.99 3.78 -10.87
C ALA A 63 5.41 2.39 -11.15
N LEU A 64 4.74 1.80 -10.16
CA LEU A 64 4.00 0.55 -10.33
C LEU A 64 2.86 0.66 -11.31
N LYS A 65 2.05 1.71 -11.18
CA LYS A 65 0.91 1.93 -12.08
C LYS A 65 1.39 2.01 -13.52
N ALA A 66 2.48 2.75 -13.77
CA ALA A 66 3.08 2.85 -15.11
C ALA A 66 3.58 1.49 -15.61
N ALA A 67 4.27 0.72 -14.78
CA ALA A 67 4.77 -0.60 -15.15
C ALA A 67 3.63 -1.60 -15.38
N MET A 68 2.56 -1.56 -14.57
CA MET A 68 1.31 -2.29 -14.78
C MET A 68 0.67 -1.94 -16.12
N MET A 69 0.56 -0.65 -16.44
CA MET A 69 0.02 -0.19 -17.74
C MET A 69 0.87 -0.67 -18.92
N MET A 70 2.19 -0.72 -18.81
CA MET A 70 3.07 -1.25 -19.86
C MET A 70 2.89 -2.76 -20.09
N MET A 71 2.54 -3.51 -19.03
CA MET A 71 2.23 -4.94 -19.14
C MET A 71 0.82 -5.22 -19.67
N MET A 72 -0.08 -4.25 -19.61
CA MET A 72 -1.49 -4.43 -19.99
C MET A 72 -1.71 -4.18 -21.47
N ALA A 73 -2.29 -5.16 -22.15
CA ALA A 73 -2.75 -5.00 -23.53
C ALA A 73 -4.04 -4.16 -23.62
N ALA A 74 -4.73 -3.86 -22.51
CA ALA A 74 -5.95 -3.05 -22.47
C ALA A 74 -6.17 -2.41 -21.09
N GLY A 75 -6.29 -1.09 -21.05
CA GLY A 75 -6.75 -0.32 -19.89
C GLY A 75 -5.69 -0.04 -18.81
N ALA A 76 -5.95 0.95 -17.97
CA ALA A 76 -5.18 1.21 -16.76
C ALA A 76 -5.72 0.36 -15.60
N PRO A 77 -4.87 -0.05 -14.62
CA PRO A 77 -5.37 -0.75 -13.44
C PRO A 77 -6.34 0.13 -12.65
N ALA A 78 -7.29 -0.51 -12.00
CA ALA A 78 -8.10 0.13 -10.98
C ALA A 78 -7.19 0.55 -9.82
N HIS A 79 -7.11 1.85 -9.51
CA HIS A 79 -6.20 2.38 -8.49
C HIS A 79 -6.98 2.88 -7.29
N PHE A 80 -6.77 2.26 -6.12
CA PHE A 80 -7.55 2.53 -4.93
C PHE A 80 -6.70 3.04 -3.77
N ILE A 81 -7.19 4.12 -3.13
CA ILE A 81 -6.56 4.78 -1.98
C ILE A 81 -7.68 5.10 -0.99
N ALA A 82 -7.67 4.52 0.22
CA ALA A 82 -8.77 4.71 1.19
C ALA A 82 -9.08 6.18 1.49
N ASP A 83 -8.05 7.03 1.53
CA ASP A 83 -8.19 8.43 1.93
C ASP A 83 -9.08 9.22 0.97
N THR A 84 -9.11 8.89 -0.33
CA THR A 84 -9.92 9.62 -1.33
C THR A 84 -11.41 9.49 -1.05
N TYR A 85 -11.86 8.34 -0.53
CA TYR A 85 -13.27 8.11 -0.26
C TYR A 85 -13.83 8.95 0.91
N LYS A 86 -12.99 9.51 1.77
CA LYS A 86 -13.46 10.39 2.85
C LYS A 86 -14.24 11.60 2.34
N ALA A 87 -13.91 12.09 1.14
CA ALA A 87 -14.59 13.23 0.52
C ALA A 87 -16.10 13.00 0.30
N TYR A 88 -16.51 11.74 0.13
CA TYR A 88 -17.91 11.36 -0.10
C TYR A 88 -18.75 11.33 1.17
N HIS A 89 -18.12 11.36 2.35
CA HIS A 89 -18.83 11.33 3.61
C HIS A 89 -19.55 12.66 3.87
N PRO A 90 -20.88 12.67 4.13
CA PRO A 90 -21.67 13.90 4.26
C PRO A 90 -21.13 14.89 5.29
N ALA A 91 -20.61 14.38 6.41
CA ALA A 91 -20.04 15.20 7.48
C ALA A 91 -18.62 15.73 7.20
N TYR A 92 -17.89 15.21 6.21
CA TYR A 92 -16.45 15.44 6.08
C TYR A 92 -16.09 16.93 5.89
N ALA A 93 -16.72 17.58 4.91
CA ALA A 93 -16.46 18.98 4.62
C ALA A 93 -16.87 19.91 5.77
N ALA A 94 -17.97 19.59 6.47
CA ALA A 94 -18.41 20.36 7.63
C ALA A 94 -17.40 20.24 8.80
N LEU A 95 -16.90 19.03 9.06
CA LEU A 95 -15.89 18.79 10.09
C LEU A 95 -14.56 19.48 9.79
N LEU A 96 -14.13 19.51 8.52
CA LEU A 96 -12.94 20.27 8.12
C LEU A 96 -13.12 21.78 8.30
N ARG A 97 -14.27 22.33 7.88
CA ARG A 97 -14.56 23.76 8.08
C ARG A 97 -14.59 24.14 9.55
N ALA A 98 -15.26 23.34 10.38
CA ALA A 98 -15.31 23.56 11.82
C ALA A 98 -13.91 23.52 12.45
N ALA A 99 -13.04 22.61 11.98
CA ALA A 99 -11.66 22.54 12.44
C ALA A 99 -10.85 23.81 12.10
N ALA A 100 -11.04 24.35 10.89
CA ALA A 100 -10.35 25.55 10.42
C ALA A 100 -10.81 26.84 11.12
N THR A 101 -12.12 26.98 11.39
CA THR A 101 -12.67 28.21 11.95
C THR A 101 -12.63 28.30 13.47
N SER A 102 -12.64 27.16 14.17
CA SER A 102 -12.90 27.13 15.61
C SER A 102 -11.64 26.97 16.46
N GLY A 103 -10.44 27.01 15.85
CA GLY A 103 -9.21 26.60 16.54
C GLY A 103 -9.36 25.22 17.19
N SER A 104 -10.07 24.30 16.52
CA SER A 104 -10.63 23.09 17.10
C SER A 104 -9.58 22.32 17.90
N ARG A 105 -9.95 21.91 19.12
CA ARG A 105 -9.12 21.05 19.98
C ARG A 105 -8.85 19.66 19.39
N ASN A 106 -9.53 19.27 18.31
CA ASN A 106 -9.27 18.01 17.61
C ASN A 106 -9.24 18.25 16.08
N PRO A 107 -8.11 18.72 15.50
CA PRO A 107 -7.97 18.88 14.06
C PRO A 107 -8.04 17.55 13.29
N GLY A 108 -7.85 16.41 13.99
CA GLY A 108 -7.96 15.07 13.42
C GLY A 108 -9.39 14.51 13.34
N LEU A 109 -10.40 15.21 13.87
CA LEU A 109 -11.76 14.70 14.01
C LEU A 109 -12.36 14.26 12.68
N ALA A 110 -12.23 15.06 11.61
CA ALA A 110 -12.77 14.72 10.30
C ALA A 110 -12.27 13.35 9.80
N SER A 111 -10.97 13.07 9.96
CA SER A 111 -10.39 11.78 9.56
C SER A 111 -10.77 10.64 10.50
N GLN A 112 -10.93 10.90 11.80
CA GLN A 112 -11.35 9.89 12.78
C GLN A 112 -12.82 9.48 12.55
N ALA A 113 -13.68 10.47 12.33
CA ALA A 113 -15.12 10.29 12.16
C ALA A 113 -15.48 9.58 10.84
N THR A 114 -14.79 9.92 9.74
CA THR A 114 -15.13 9.44 8.39
C THR A 114 -14.29 8.26 7.92
N GLY A 115 -13.22 7.93 8.65
CA GLY A 115 -12.31 6.83 8.33
C GLY A 115 -12.97 5.45 8.24
N PRO A 116 -13.89 5.07 9.17
CA PRO A 116 -14.59 3.79 9.09
C PRO A 116 -15.37 3.59 7.79
N ASP A 117 -16.16 4.59 7.36
CA ASP A 117 -16.91 4.53 6.10
C ASP A 117 -16.01 4.56 4.87
N ALA A 118 -14.92 5.34 4.90
CA ALA A 118 -13.94 5.33 3.81
C ALA A 118 -13.28 3.94 3.60
N ARG A 119 -13.01 3.20 4.68
CA ARG A 119 -12.54 1.81 4.60
C ARG A 119 -13.61 0.85 4.09
N ARG A 120 -14.86 1.04 4.53
CA ARG A 120 -16.00 0.25 4.04
C ARG A 120 -16.19 0.43 2.53
N TRP A 121 -16.11 1.66 2.03
CA TRP A 121 -16.17 1.95 0.60
C TRP A 121 -14.97 1.41 -0.18
N LEU A 122 -13.76 1.44 0.38
CA LEU A 122 -12.61 0.76 -0.23
C LEU A 122 -12.85 -0.74 -0.39
N ALA A 123 -13.37 -1.41 0.64
CA ALA A 123 -13.68 -2.83 0.56
C ALA A 123 -14.77 -3.15 -0.49
N MET A 124 -15.79 -2.30 -0.62
CA MET A 124 -16.80 -2.40 -1.68
C MET A 124 -16.19 -2.21 -3.08
N ALA A 125 -15.31 -1.21 -3.26
CA ALA A 125 -14.62 -0.96 -4.53
C ALA A 125 -13.71 -2.13 -4.94
N VAL A 126 -12.95 -2.69 -3.99
CA VAL A 126 -12.10 -3.87 -4.20
C VAL A 126 -12.94 -5.08 -4.63
N ARG A 127 -14.05 -5.38 -3.94
CA ARG A 127 -14.95 -6.48 -4.33
C ARG A 127 -15.52 -6.29 -5.73
N ARG A 128 -15.97 -5.07 -6.07
CA ARG A 128 -16.50 -4.76 -7.40
C ARG A 128 -15.45 -4.93 -8.50
N ALA A 129 -14.20 -4.53 -8.24
CA ALA A 129 -13.09 -4.73 -9.18
C ALA A 129 -12.74 -6.22 -9.33
N ALA A 130 -12.71 -6.96 -8.21
CA ALA A 130 -12.42 -8.39 -8.18
C ALA A 130 -13.48 -9.21 -8.95
N ALA A 131 -14.76 -8.93 -8.73
CA ALA A 131 -15.88 -9.58 -9.46
C ALA A 131 -15.80 -9.37 -10.98
N ARG A 132 -15.22 -8.24 -11.41
CA ARG A 132 -14.99 -7.91 -12.84
C ARG A 132 -13.61 -8.34 -13.35
N ARG A 133 -12.81 -8.99 -12.51
CA ARG A 133 -11.45 -9.47 -12.82
C ARG A 133 -10.52 -8.38 -13.33
N LEU A 134 -10.65 -7.15 -12.81
CA LEU A 134 -9.78 -6.04 -13.16
C LEU A 134 -8.41 -6.19 -12.49
N ASP A 135 -7.35 -5.76 -13.15
CA ASP A 135 -6.07 -5.57 -12.48
C ASP A 135 -6.18 -4.39 -11.52
N VAL A 136 -5.66 -4.54 -10.29
CA VAL A 136 -5.85 -3.58 -9.21
C VAL A 136 -4.52 -3.16 -8.62
N LEU A 137 -4.38 -1.87 -8.33
CA LEU A 137 -3.35 -1.30 -7.47
C LEU A 137 -4.03 -0.72 -6.22
N VAL A 138 -3.65 -1.19 -5.03
CA VAL A 138 -4.21 -0.74 -3.75
C VAL A 138 -3.11 -0.12 -2.90
N GLU A 139 -3.27 1.14 -2.50
CA GLU A 139 -2.40 1.78 -1.52
C GLU A 139 -2.97 1.62 -0.10
N SER A 140 -2.13 1.16 0.82
CA SER A 140 -2.51 1.04 2.23
C SER A 140 -1.41 1.58 3.15
N ALA A 141 -1.84 2.30 4.19
CA ALA A 141 -0.95 2.63 5.32
C ALA A 141 -0.93 1.54 6.39
N CYS A 142 -1.81 0.53 6.28
CA CYS A 142 -2.01 -0.53 7.28
C CYS A 142 -2.12 0.06 8.70
N ARG A 143 -3.00 1.05 8.87
CA ARG A 143 -3.15 1.72 10.18
C ARG A 143 -3.95 0.85 11.15
N HIS A 144 -4.91 0.10 10.61
CA HIS A 144 -5.81 -0.75 11.36
C HIS A 144 -5.60 -2.21 10.97
N GLU A 145 -5.92 -3.10 11.89
CA GLU A 145 -6.04 -4.52 11.60
C GLU A 145 -7.00 -4.73 10.42
N GLY A 146 -6.69 -5.67 9.54
CA GLY A 146 -7.51 -5.96 8.37
C GLY A 146 -7.34 -5.02 7.16
N ASP A 147 -6.73 -3.82 7.33
CA ASP A 147 -6.53 -2.83 6.24
C ASP A 147 -5.82 -3.40 4.99
N PHE A 148 -5.12 -4.51 5.14
CA PHE A 148 -4.51 -5.27 4.05
C PHE A 148 -5.06 -6.70 3.98
N ALA A 149 -4.98 -7.44 5.08
CA ALA A 149 -5.30 -8.87 5.10
C ALA A 149 -6.72 -9.17 4.56
N ASP A 150 -7.71 -8.35 4.92
CA ASP A 150 -9.10 -8.59 4.52
C ASP A 150 -9.30 -8.30 3.02
N LEU A 151 -8.69 -7.22 2.52
CA LEU A 151 -8.72 -6.88 1.09
C LEU A 151 -7.98 -7.91 0.23
N ALA A 152 -6.85 -8.43 0.72
CA ALA A 152 -6.09 -9.45 0.02
C ALA A 152 -6.90 -10.76 -0.10
N ARG A 153 -7.63 -11.15 0.95
CA ARG A 153 -8.49 -12.36 0.94
C ARG A 153 -9.59 -12.30 -0.10
N VAL A 154 -10.20 -11.12 -0.33
CA VAL A 154 -11.21 -10.93 -1.38
C VAL A 154 -10.71 -11.44 -2.74
N PHE A 155 -9.47 -11.12 -3.11
CA PHE A 155 -8.90 -11.53 -4.40
C PHE A 155 -8.67 -13.05 -4.50
N LYS A 156 -8.49 -13.75 -3.38
CA LYS A 156 -8.44 -15.23 -3.34
C LYS A 156 -9.83 -15.87 -3.28
N GLU A 157 -10.80 -15.27 -2.60
CA GLU A 157 -12.16 -15.82 -2.49
C GLU A 157 -12.87 -15.82 -3.85
N GLU A 158 -12.80 -14.71 -4.59
CA GLU A 158 -13.37 -14.57 -5.95
C GLU A 158 -12.76 -15.55 -6.96
N ALA A 159 -11.55 -16.05 -6.70
CA ALA A 159 -10.92 -17.09 -7.52
C ALA A 159 -11.57 -18.46 -7.40
N THR A 160 -12.19 -18.75 -6.25
CA THR A 160 -12.69 -20.07 -5.89
C THR A 160 -14.17 -20.27 -6.21
N GLY A 161 -14.87 -19.23 -6.67
CA GLY A 161 -16.31 -19.29 -6.95
C GLY A 161 -17.17 -19.49 -5.70
N ALA A 162 -16.62 -19.28 -4.49
CA ALA A 162 -17.32 -19.43 -3.23
C ALA A 162 -18.23 -18.24 -2.85
N GLY A 163 -18.48 -17.33 -3.79
CA GLY A 163 -19.44 -16.24 -3.58
C GLY A 163 -20.85 -16.83 -3.42
N GLU A 164 -21.47 -16.55 -2.27
CA GLU A 164 -22.86 -16.90 -1.97
C GLU A 164 -23.80 -16.25 -3.00
N GLY A 165 -24.06 -16.98 -4.07
CA GLY A 165 -24.94 -16.57 -5.15
C GLY A 165 -25.62 -17.80 -5.74
N GLU A 166 -26.77 -18.16 -5.18
CA GLU A 166 -27.65 -19.16 -5.76
C GLU A 166 -28.07 -18.71 -7.17
N GLY A 167 -27.70 -19.51 -8.17
CA GLY A 167 -28.33 -19.50 -9.49
C GLY A 167 -27.76 -18.50 -10.49
N HIS A 168 -26.60 -18.81 -11.08
CA HIS A 168 -26.37 -18.55 -12.51
C HIS A 168 -25.37 -19.54 -13.12
N ASP A 169 -25.92 -20.41 -13.96
CA ASP A 169 -25.33 -21.24 -15.01
C ASP A 169 -23.90 -21.80 -14.80
N SER A 170 -23.88 -23.09 -14.46
CA SER A 170 -22.75 -24.00 -14.43
C SER A 170 -22.22 -24.30 -15.84
N GLY A 171 -21.59 -23.32 -16.48
CA GLY A 171 -20.98 -23.46 -17.79
C GLY A 171 -19.71 -22.62 -17.94
N THR A 172 -18.57 -23.29 -18.09
CA THR A 172 -17.26 -22.79 -18.56
C THR A 172 -16.26 -22.18 -17.56
N GLY A 173 -15.34 -23.04 -17.10
CA GLY A 173 -13.91 -22.73 -16.97
C GLY A 173 -13.43 -22.43 -15.55
N ASN A 174 -12.43 -23.20 -15.11
CA ASN A 174 -11.53 -22.85 -14.00
C ASN A 174 -10.90 -21.46 -14.28
N ARG A 175 -11.55 -20.39 -13.83
CA ARG A 175 -11.05 -19.01 -13.95
C ARG A 175 -9.97 -18.80 -12.90
N GLY A 176 -8.78 -19.36 -13.14
CA GLY A 176 -7.66 -19.37 -12.17
C GLY A 176 -7.47 -18.02 -11.46
N GLY A 177 -7.29 -18.07 -10.13
CA GLY A 177 -7.41 -16.90 -9.24
C GLY A 177 -6.48 -15.72 -9.46
N TYR A 178 -6.69 -14.63 -8.73
CA TYR A 178 -5.77 -13.48 -8.76
C TYR A 178 -4.35 -13.91 -8.36
N ARG A 179 -3.37 -13.31 -9.04
CA ARG A 179 -2.00 -13.18 -8.54
C ARG A 179 -1.96 -11.95 -7.63
N VAL A 180 -1.56 -12.13 -6.39
CA VAL A 180 -1.47 -11.06 -5.38
C VAL A 180 0.00 -10.76 -5.11
N GLU A 181 0.40 -9.53 -5.39
CA GLU A 181 1.76 -9.03 -5.16
C GLU A 181 1.75 -7.91 -4.13
N VAL A 182 2.77 -7.87 -3.28
CA VAL A 182 2.89 -6.86 -2.23
C VAL A 182 4.23 -6.16 -2.31
N ALA A 183 4.21 -4.84 -2.27
CA ALA A 183 5.38 -4.01 -2.06
C ALA A 183 5.30 -3.29 -0.73
N LEU A 184 6.19 -3.67 0.18
CA LEU A 184 6.37 -3.05 1.48
C LEU A 184 7.41 -1.92 1.35
N VAL A 185 6.97 -0.67 1.41
CA VAL A 185 7.86 0.50 1.47
C VAL A 185 8.37 0.63 2.90
N ALA A 186 9.62 0.22 3.12
CA ALA A 186 10.26 0.25 4.43
C ALA A 186 11.28 1.38 4.50
N VAL A 187 11.08 2.29 5.45
CA VAL A 187 11.99 3.41 5.70
C VAL A 187 12.14 3.65 7.20
N PRO A 188 13.29 4.18 7.66
CA PRO A 188 13.46 4.60 9.04
C PRO A 188 12.42 5.64 9.46
N ALA A 189 11.98 5.58 10.73
CA ALA A 189 10.97 6.48 11.30
C ALA A 189 11.34 7.97 11.13
N ALA A 190 12.64 8.30 11.29
CA ALA A 190 13.15 9.65 11.12
C ALA A 190 12.78 10.23 9.74
N LEU A 191 12.99 9.44 8.68
CA LEU A 191 12.70 9.85 7.31
C LEU A 191 11.20 9.98 7.07
N SER A 192 10.38 9.03 7.55
CA SER A 192 8.92 9.12 7.34
C SER A 192 8.28 10.27 8.10
N LEU A 193 8.73 10.58 9.32
CA LEU A 193 8.29 11.75 10.08
C LEU A 193 8.70 13.05 9.39
N LEU A 194 9.97 13.15 8.96
CA LEU A 194 10.44 14.31 8.20
C LEU A 194 9.64 14.50 6.91
N GLY A 195 9.38 13.42 6.17
CA GLY A 195 8.57 13.47 4.95
C GLY A 195 7.13 13.96 5.18
N ILE A 196 6.53 13.69 6.34
CA ILE A 196 5.22 14.24 6.73
C ILE A 196 5.30 15.75 6.90
N LEU A 197 6.33 16.24 7.61
CA LEU A 197 6.52 17.67 7.83
C LEU A 197 6.82 18.40 6.52
N THR A 198 7.78 17.89 5.74
CA THR A 198 8.19 18.47 4.47
C THR A 198 7.01 18.56 3.52
N ARG A 199 6.27 17.47 3.28
CA ARG A 199 5.18 17.49 2.30
C ARG A 199 4.10 18.51 2.67
N PHE A 200 3.72 18.56 3.95
CA PHE A 200 2.65 19.46 4.40
C PHE A 200 3.09 20.93 4.38
N HIS A 201 4.22 21.24 5.01
CA HIS A 201 4.64 22.63 5.17
C HIS A 201 5.22 23.24 3.90
N ALA A 202 5.95 22.46 3.09
CA ALA A 202 6.44 22.93 1.79
C ALA A 202 5.35 22.92 0.70
N GLY A 203 4.11 22.55 1.03
CA GLY A 203 2.98 22.58 0.09
C GLY A 203 3.16 21.65 -1.11
N LEU A 204 3.86 20.53 -0.92
CA LEU A 204 4.10 19.58 -2.01
C LEU A 204 2.78 18.92 -2.45
N PRO A 205 2.60 18.57 -3.74
CA PRO A 205 1.38 17.92 -4.23
C PRO A 205 0.98 16.67 -3.43
N GLU A 206 1.96 15.92 -2.93
CA GLU A 206 1.81 14.71 -2.11
C GLU A 206 1.26 14.98 -0.70
N ALA A 207 1.04 16.24 -0.33
CA ALA A 207 0.35 16.62 0.90
C ALA A 207 -1.15 16.29 0.85
N GLY A 208 -1.73 16.28 -0.35
CA GLY A 208 -3.13 15.95 -0.63
C GLY A 208 -3.34 14.52 -1.12
N SER A 209 -4.59 14.07 -1.06
CA SER A 209 -5.04 12.81 -1.65
C SER A 209 -6.24 13.12 -2.54
N GLY A 210 -6.10 13.04 -3.86
CA GLY A 210 -7.15 13.46 -4.79
C GLY A 210 -7.57 14.93 -4.55
N ASN A 211 -8.88 15.17 -4.49
CA ASN A 211 -9.45 16.52 -4.30
C ASN A 211 -9.47 17.01 -2.83
N LEU A 212 -8.78 16.31 -1.93
CA LEU A 212 -8.77 16.64 -0.52
C LEU A 212 -7.71 17.72 -0.20
N PRO A 213 -8.02 18.69 0.68
CA PRO A 213 -7.05 19.71 1.06
C PRO A 213 -5.82 19.10 1.77
N PRO A 214 -4.62 19.68 1.65
CA PRO A 214 -3.44 19.24 2.39
C PRO A 214 -3.71 19.11 3.89
N ARG A 215 -3.20 18.05 4.51
CA ARG A 215 -3.33 17.83 5.95
C ARG A 215 -2.03 17.35 6.57
N LEU A 216 -1.68 17.94 7.70
CA LEU A 216 -0.62 17.41 8.54
C LEU A 216 -1.07 16.08 9.13
N THR A 217 -0.28 15.04 8.95
CA THR A 217 -0.56 13.74 9.56
C THR A 217 -0.23 13.80 11.05
N PRO A 218 -1.19 13.48 11.94
CA PRO A 218 -0.92 13.41 13.37
C PRO A 218 0.13 12.33 13.69
N ARG A 219 0.98 12.56 14.69
CA ARG A 219 2.00 11.60 15.13
C ARG A 219 1.44 10.20 15.38
N LYS A 220 0.32 10.10 16.11
CA LYS A 220 -0.33 8.81 16.35
C LYS A 220 -0.67 8.06 15.06
N VAL A 221 -1.09 8.75 13.99
CA VAL A 221 -1.40 8.11 12.71
C VAL A 221 -0.13 7.54 12.07
N HIS A 222 0.98 8.27 12.14
CA HIS A 222 2.28 7.75 11.73
C HIS A 222 2.63 6.49 12.51
N ASP A 223 2.60 6.54 13.84
CA ASP A 223 3.03 5.43 14.70
C ASP A 223 2.15 4.19 14.54
N ASP A 224 0.83 4.37 14.48
CA ASP A 224 -0.12 3.29 14.18
C ASP A 224 0.23 2.62 12.84
N SER A 225 0.47 3.41 11.78
CA SER A 225 0.86 2.89 10.46
C SER A 225 2.26 2.27 10.43
N TYR A 226 3.20 2.80 11.23
CA TYR A 226 4.55 2.25 11.35
C TYR A 226 4.50 0.88 12.02
N ALA A 227 3.71 0.70 13.07
CA ALA A 227 3.48 -0.61 13.67
C ALA A 227 2.75 -1.55 12.68
N GLY A 228 1.69 -1.08 12.03
CA GLY A 228 0.86 -1.95 11.19
C GLY A 228 1.53 -2.44 9.90
N VAL A 229 2.55 -1.76 9.37
CA VAL A 229 3.40 -2.34 8.29
C VAL A 229 4.11 -3.62 8.76
N LEU A 230 4.54 -3.72 10.02
CA LEU A 230 5.09 -4.97 10.56
C LEU A 230 3.99 -6.04 10.71
N GLY A 231 2.78 -5.64 11.09
CA GLY A 231 1.63 -6.53 11.09
C GLY A 231 1.33 -7.10 9.70
N ALA A 232 1.42 -6.27 8.65
CA ALA A 232 1.28 -6.71 7.26
C ALA A 232 2.41 -7.66 6.85
N ALA A 233 3.66 -7.36 7.21
CA ALA A 233 4.79 -8.25 6.95
C ALA A 233 4.63 -9.62 7.64
N ALA A 234 4.20 -9.64 8.91
CA ALA A 234 3.94 -10.87 9.65
C ALA A 234 2.80 -11.70 9.03
N PHE A 235 1.75 -11.03 8.53
CA PHE A 235 0.68 -11.70 7.79
C PHE A 235 1.20 -12.35 6.49
N ILE A 236 2.12 -11.71 5.79
CA ILE A 236 2.74 -12.23 4.55
C ILE A 236 3.60 -13.46 4.85
N ASP A 237 4.45 -13.37 5.87
CA ASP A 237 5.36 -14.46 6.25
C ASP A 237 4.61 -15.68 6.81
N GLY A 238 3.42 -15.48 7.38
CA GLY A 238 2.62 -16.53 8.02
C GLY A 238 2.38 -17.76 7.13
N ASP A 239 2.43 -18.93 7.75
CA ASP A 239 2.22 -20.20 7.05
C ASP A 239 0.76 -20.45 6.68
N VAL A 240 0.59 -21.23 5.60
CA VAL A 240 -0.72 -21.63 5.05
C VAL A 240 -1.57 -22.41 6.08
N SER A 241 -0.94 -23.09 7.05
CA SER A 241 -1.61 -24.07 7.91
C SER A 241 -2.12 -23.58 9.27
N ALA A 242 -1.77 -22.37 9.73
CA ALA A 242 -2.10 -21.92 11.09
C ALA A 242 -3.13 -20.78 11.16
N SER A 243 -3.26 -19.96 10.10
CA SER A 243 -4.14 -18.77 10.13
C SER A 243 -4.61 -18.32 8.74
N GLY A 244 -4.35 -19.11 7.70
CA GLY A 244 -4.80 -18.85 6.32
C GLY A 244 -4.25 -17.58 5.65
N GLY A 245 -3.35 -16.84 6.31
CA GLY A 245 -2.93 -15.50 5.90
C GLY A 245 -1.93 -15.46 4.75
N GLY A 246 -0.76 -16.10 4.89
CA GLY A 246 0.29 -15.97 3.89
C GLY A 246 0.00 -16.67 2.56
N ALA A 247 -0.94 -17.63 2.53
CA ALA A 247 -1.38 -18.31 1.29
C ALA A 247 -1.97 -17.34 0.26
N VAL A 248 -2.40 -16.17 0.72
CA VAL A 248 -3.05 -15.14 -0.10
C VAL A 248 -2.06 -14.44 -1.01
N VAL A 249 -0.82 -14.26 -0.55
CA VAL A 249 0.21 -13.48 -1.24
C VAL A 249 1.14 -14.39 -2.05
N ASP A 250 1.29 -14.07 -3.33
CA ASP A 250 2.07 -14.85 -4.28
C ASP A 250 3.53 -14.34 -4.39
N GLN A 251 3.73 -13.03 -4.18
CA GLN A 251 5.05 -12.40 -4.17
C GLN A 251 5.07 -11.20 -3.21
N VAL A 252 6.20 -11.02 -2.54
CA VAL A 252 6.48 -9.84 -1.71
C VAL A 252 7.83 -9.23 -2.09
N VAL A 253 7.89 -7.91 -2.11
CA VAL A 253 9.12 -7.13 -2.14
C VAL A 253 9.13 -6.11 -1.00
N VAL A 254 10.30 -5.87 -0.42
CA VAL A 254 10.56 -4.74 0.48
C VAL A 254 11.41 -3.74 -0.30
N VAL A 255 10.92 -2.50 -0.39
CA VAL A 255 11.52 -1.44 -1.19
C VAL A 255 11.83 -0.21 -0.37
N ARG A 256 12.88 0.50 -0.79
CA ARG A 256 13.26 1.82 -0.30
C ARG A 256 12.54 2.93 -1.09
N ARG A 257 12.74 4.20 -0.71
CA ARG A 257 12.09 5.38 -1.33
C ARG A 257 12.44 5.61 -2.80
N ASP A 258 13.59 5.11 -3.22
CA ASP A 258 14.09 5.13 -4.59
C ASP A 258 13.59 3.93 -5.43
N ASN A 259 12.64 3.16 -4.88
CA ASN A 259 12.11 1.94 -5.48
C ASN A 259 13.15 0.82 -5.67
N LEU A 260 14.27 0.89 -4.95
CA LEU A 260 15.23 -0.19 -4.91
C LEU A 260 14.75 -1.30 -3.96
N VAL A 261 14.89 -2.54 -4.42
CA VAL A 261 14.46 -3.75 -3.70
C VAL A 261 15.58 -4.19 -2.76
N ALA A 262 15.26 -4.20 -1.46
CA ALA A 262 16.12 -4.73 -0.40
C ALA A 262 15.84 -6.21 -0.11
N TYR A 263 14.60 -6.64 -0.33
CA TYR A 263 14.22 -8.04 -0.17
C TYR A 263 13.12 -8.39 -1.16
N ALA A 264 13.14 -9.62 -1.65
CA ALA A 264 12.09 -10.18 -2.48
C ALA A 264 11.92 -11.65 -2.11
N ASN A 265 10.70 -12.16 -2.15
CA ASN A 265 10.41 -13.58 -2.07
C ASN A 265 9.13 -13.87 -2.87
N GLU A 266 9.02 -15.08 -3.39
CA GLU A 266 7.85 -15.51 -4.15
C GLU A 266 7.49 -16.94 -3.78
N ARG A 267 6.21 -17.28 -3.96
CA ARG A 267 5.76 -18.64 -3.74
C ARG A 267 5.97 -19.48 -4.99
N VAL A 268 6.58 -20.65 -4.85
CA VAL A 268 6.79 -21.62 -5.93
C VAL A 268 5.93 -22.86 -5.71
N ALA A 269 5.62 -23.56 -6.80
CA ALA A 269 4.90 -24.83 -6.70
C ALA A 269 5.76 -25.87 -5.97
N GLU A 270 5.14 -26.62 -5.07
CA GLU A 270 5.77 -27.77 -4.45
C GLU A 270 5.78 -28.95 -5.43
N ALA A 271 6.97 -29.47 -5.75
CA ALA A 271 7.09 -30.69 -6.52
C ALA A 271 6.73 -31.87 -5.60
N GLY A 272 5.64 -32.59 -5.88
CA GLY A 272 5.39 -33.86 -5.18
C GLY A 272 3.96 -34.38 -5.02
N GLU A 273 2.90 -33.62 -5.31
CA GLU A 273 1.54 -34.16 -5.11
C GLU A 273 0.96 -34.76 -6.40
N GLU A 274 1.14 -36.07 -6.58
CA GLU A 274 0.26 -36.92 -7.42
C GLU A 274 -1.17 -36.88 -6.84
N GLY A 275 -1.90 -35.79 -7.11
CA GLY A 275 -3.21 -35.62 -6.48
C GLY A 275 -3.78 -34.21 -6.52
N GLY A 276 -3.65 -33.49 -7.65
CA GLY A 276 -4.51 -32.34 -7.99
C GLY A 276 -4.41 -31.05 -7.15
N GLY A 277 -3.78 -31.07 -5.97
CA GLY A 277 -3.54 -29.90 -5.12
C GLY A 277 -2.19 -29.25 -5.42
N ARG A 278 -2.15 -28.09 -6.10
CA ARG A 278 -0.90 -27.32 -6.21
C ARG A 278 -0.66 -26.52 -4.93
N ARG A 279 -0.11 -27.15 -3.90
CA ARG A 279 0.41 -26.43 -2.74
C ARG A 279 1.58 -25.52 -3.16
N ARG A 280 1.58 -24.28 -2.69
CA ARG A 280 2.65 -23.31 -2.97
C ARG A 280 3.31 -22.85 -1.67
N ARG A 281 4.63 -22.98 -1.61
CA ARG A 281 5.45 -22.54 -0.48
C ARG A 281 6.35 -21.39 -0.91
N TRP A 282 6.80 -20.58 0.04
CA TRP A 282 7.83 -19.59 -0.24
C TRP A 282 9.09 -20.26 -0.80
N ALA A 283 9.73 -19.65 -1.80
CA ALA A 283 10.98 -20.15 -2.38
C ALA A 283 12.12 -20.14 -1.36
N ARG A 284 12.09 -19.18 -0.43
CA ARG A 284 12.97 -19.06 0.74
C ARG A 284 12.12 -18.92 2.00
N PRO A 285 12.63 -19.19 3.22
CA PRO A 285 11.90 -18.88 4.45
C PRO A 285 11.32 -17.46 4.42
N GLY A 286 10.06 -17.29 4.85
CA GLY A 286 9.44 -15.98 4.93
C GLY A 286 10.21 -15.10 5.92
N SER A 287 10.76 -13.99 5.45
CA SER A 287 11.53 -13.04 6.26
C SER A 287 11.22 -11.59 5.93
N ALA A 288 9.98 -11.30 5.53
CA ALA A 288 9.53 -9.94 5.25
C ALA A 288 9.57 -9.06 6.51
N VAL A 289 9.24 -9.60 7.69
CA VAL A 289 9.32 -8.88 8.98
C VAL A 289 10.76 -8.43 9.24
N GLU A 290 11.71 -9.35 9.14
CA GLU A 290 13.14 -9.10 9.37
C GLU A 290 13.67 -8.09 8.36
N ALA A 291 13.29 -8.22 7.08
CA ALA A 291 13.67 -7.27 6.05
C ALA A 291 13.16 -5.85 6.31
N VAL A 292 11.90 -5.70 6.74
CA VAL A 292 11.35 -4.39 7.15
C VAL A 292 12.09 -3.84 8.36
N LEU A 293 12.40 -4.67 9.36
CA LEU A 293 13.13 -4.25 10.56
C LEU A 293 14.58 -3.87 10.25
N ALA A 294 15.23 -4.54 9.31
CA ALA A 294 16.57 -4.20 8.84
C ALA A 294 16.57 -2.82 8.16
N GLU A 295 15.64 -2.60 7.23
CA GLU A 295 15.50 -1.33 6.51
C GLU A 295 15.10 -0.15 7.42
N ARG A 296 14.45 -0.41 8.55
CA ARG A 296 14.13 0.62 9.55
C ARG A 296 15.31 1.04 10.42
N ARG A 297 16.28 0.13 10.61
CA ARG A 297 17.41 0.31 11.53
C ARG A 297 18.72 0.63 10.82
N ARG A 298 18.77 0.43 9.50
CA ARG A 298 19.99 0.63 8.72
C ARG A 298 20.53 2.07 8.81
N PRO A 299 21.84 2.24 8.65
CA PRO A 299 22.42 3.54 8.36
C PRO A 299 21.81 4.15 7.11
N LEU A 300 21.67 5.47 7.12
CA LEU A 300 21.31 6.22 5.92
C LEU A 300 22.49 6.28 4.95
N THR A 301 22.18 6.21 3.66
CA THR A 301 23.15 6.49 2.60
C THR A 301 23.56 7.97 2.63
N GLU A 302 24.69 8.32 2.00
CA GLU A 302 25.14 9.71 1.90
C GLU A 302 24.09 10.63 1.27
N ASN A 303 23.41 10.15 0.22
CA ASN A 303 22.34 10.89 -0.46
C ASN A 303 21.13 11.10 0.47
N GLU A 304 20.72 10.07 1.21
CA GLU A 304 19.63 10.21 2.19
C GLU A 304 19.98 11.20 3.30
N TRP A 305 21.22 11.20 3.79
CA TRP A 305 21.71 12.20 4.73
C TRP A 305 21.71 13.61 4.16
N ALA A 306 22.13 13.78 2.91
CA ALA A 306 22.11 15.07 2.24
C ALA A 306 20.67 15.62 2.11
N VAL A 307 19.74 14.78 1.62
CA VAL A 307 18.32 15.14 1.48
C VAL A 307 17.68 15.45 2.84
N ALA A 308 17.90 14.61 3.85
CA ALA A 308 17.33 14.81 5.18
C ALA A 308 17.82 16.13 5.81
N ARG A 309 19.11 16.47 5.68
CA ARG A 309 19.65 17.75 6.15
C ARG A 309 19.06 18.94 5.41
N ALA A 310 18.93 18.84 4.08
CA ALA A 310 18.31 19.89 3.28
C ALA A 310 16.84 20.13 3.65
N ASP A 311 16.08 19.06 3.90
CA ASP A 311 14.68 19.14 4.32
C ASP A 311 14.54 19.76 5.72
N VAL A 312 15.36 19.34 6.69
CA VAL A 312 15.39 19.94 8.04
C VAL A 312 15.73 21.42 7.95
N GLN A 313 16.78 21.79 7.21
CA GLN A 313 17.17 23.20 7.05
C GLN A 313 16.04 24.02 6.43
N ARG A 314 15.43 23.51 5.35
CA ARG A 314 14.29 24.17 4.69
C ARG A 314 13.15 24.43 5.68
N LEU A 315 12.79 23.44 6.50
CA LEU A 315 11.71 23.59 7.48
C LEU A 315 12.06 24.61 8.59
N ARG A 316 13.32 24.66 9.03
CA ARG A 316 13.79 25.69 9.98
C ARG A 316 13.72 27.09 9.38
N ASP A 317 14.12 27.24 8.12
CA ASP A 317 14.11 28.54 7.42
C ASP A 317 12.68 29.10 7.24
N MET A 318 11.68 28.23 7.19
CA MET A 318 10.27 28.63 7.13
C MET A 318 9.73 29.22 8.44
N LYS A 319 10.46 29.07 9.57
CA LYS A 319 10.09 29.64 10.89
C LYS A 319 8.66 29.30 11.33
N ILE A 320 8.25 28.05 11.11
CA ILE A 320 6.88 27.60 11.38
C ILE A 320 6.68 27.44 12.90
N PRO A 321 5.69 28.12 13.51
CA PRO A 321 5.44 27.98 14.94
C PRO A 321 5.15 26.54 15.35
N GLY A 322 5.89 26.04 16.35
CA GLY A 322 5.67 24.72 16.96
C GLY A 322 6.29 23.52 16.23
N VAL A 323 6.94 23.73 15.08
CA VAL A 323 7.61 22.65 14.32
C VAL A 323 8.97 22.29 14.91
N ASP A 324 9.63 23.21 15.62
CA ASP A 324 10.99 23.01 16.16
C ASP A 324 11.12 21.75 17.03
N ALA A 325 10.18 21.53 17.95
CA ALA A 325 10.18 20.33 18.79
C ALA A 325 10.07 19.03 17.99
N GLN A 326 9.32 19.05 16.87
CA GLN A 326 9.22 17.89 15.98
C GLN A 326 10.51 17.68 15.18
N LEU A 327 11.18 18.75 14.77
CA LEU A 327 12.47 18.67 14.07
C LEU A 327 13.58 18.18 14.99
N GLU A 328 13.63 18.65 16.24
CA GLU A 328 14.58 18.18 17.24
C GLU A 328 14.45 16.66 17.47
N GLU A 329 13.22 16.16 17.57
CA GLU A 329 12.98 14.72 17.68
C GLU A 329 13.45 13.97 16.42
N VAL A 330 13.14 14.48 15.23
CA VAL A 330 13.62 13.90 13.97
C VAL A 330 15.15 13.86 13.93
N GLU A 331 15.82 14.94 14.32
CA GLU A 331 17.29 15.00 14.37
C GLU A 331 17.89 14.01 15.38
N VAL A 332 17.25 13.79 16.53
CA VAL A 332 17.64 12.72 17.48
C VAL A 332 17.53 11.36 16.80
N LEU A 333 16.42 11.06 16.13
CA LEU A 333 16.22 9.80 15.41
C LEU A 333 17.18 9.65 14.22
N LEU A 334 17.58 10.73 13.56
CA LEU A 334 18.60 10.68 12.51
C LEU A 334 19.97 10.33 13.11
N ARG A 335 20.35 10.97 14.23
CA ARG A 335 21.64 10.70 14.91
C ARG A 335 21.76 9.24 15.34
N THR A 336 20.69 8.61 15.83
CA THR A 336 20.72 7.20 16.22
C THR A 336 21.02 6.26 15.05
N LEU A 337 20.54 6.58 13.84
CA LEU A 337 20.86 5.83 12.61
C LEU A 337 22.32 6.02 12.17
N GLY A 338 22.95 7.15 12.51
CA GLY A 338 24.35 7.43 12.19
C GLY A 338 25.35 6.86 13.20
N SER A 339 24.96 6.76 14.47
CA SER A 339 25.77 6.13 15.53
C SER A 339 25.75 4.61 15.51
N ALA A 340 24.75 4.02 14.84
CA ALA A 340 24.78 2.62 14.44
C ALA A 340 25.74 2.47 13.26
N GLY A 341 27.05 2.67 13.48
CA GLY A 341 28.04 2.23 12.51
C GLY A 341 27.89 0.71 12.25
N PRO A 342 28.39 0.17 11.14
CA PRO A 342 28.39 -1.27 10.93
C PRO A 342 29.10 -1.90 12.14
N SER A 343 28.34 -2.58 13.00
CA SER A 343 28.93 -3.36 14.06
C SER A 343 29.61 -4.58 13.43
N ASP A 344 30.76 -4.99 13.96
CA ASP A 344 31.37 -6.27 13.55
C ASP A 344 30.33 -7.39 13.79
N GLY A 345 29.71 -7.88 12.71
CA GLY A 345 28.63 -8.86 12.74
C GLY A 345 27.24 -8.36 12.31
N ASP A 346 27.07 -7.09 11.92
CA ASP A 346 25.85 -6.66 11.24
C ASP A 346 25.69 -7.42 9.92
N PRO A 347 24.51 -7.99 9.63
CA PRO A 347 24.29 -8.64 8.35
C PRO A 347 24.52 -7.62 7.25
N GLU A 348 25.47 -7.90 6.36
CA GLU A 348 25.74 -7.13 5.16
C GLU A 348 24.39 -6.80 4.49
N PHE A 349 24.05 -5.51 4.41
CA PHE A 349 22.78 -5.12 3.81
C PHE A 349 22.75 -5.65 2.38
N PRO A 350 21.68 -6.35 1.98
CA PRO A 350 21.65 -7.02 0.70
C PRO A 350 21.83 -6.00 -0.43
N ALA A 351 22.57 -6.42 -1.47
CA ALA A 351 22.74 -5.61 -2.67
C ALA A 351 21.36 -5.25 -3.25
N LEU A 352 21.15 -3.95 -3.45
CA LEU A 352 19.90 -3.40 -3.95
C LEU A 352 19.68 -3.79 -5.40
N LYS A 353 18.47 -4.26 -5.70
CA LYS A 353 18.08 -4.66 -7.06
C LYS A 353 17.00 -3.73 -7.61
N PRO A 354 16.97 -3.42 -8.92
CA PRO A 354 15.82 -2.79 -9.54
C PRO A 354 14.58 -3.66 -9.37
N TRP A 355 13.43 -3.03 -9.14
CA TRP A 355 12.18 -3.76 -9.05
C TRP A 355 11.72 -4.24 -10.44
N ARG A 356 11.66 -5.57 -10.64
CA ARG A 356 11.11 -6.20 -11.83
C ARG A 356 9.69 -6.72 -11.57
N LEU A 357 8.73 -6.28 -12.37
CA LEU A 357 7.39 -6.89 -12.43
C LEU A 357 7.38 -8.10 -13.38
N PRO A 358 6.45 -9.06 -13.23
CA PRO A 358 6.47 -10.30 -14.01
C PRO A 358 6.17 -10.04 -15.48
N ASN A 359 7.09 -10.43 -16.36
CA ASN A 359 6.89 -10.30 -17.80
C ASN A 359 5.73 -11.20 -18.27
N THR A 360 4.85 -10.68 -19.10
CA THR A 360 3.61 -11.36 -19.51
C THR A 360 3.84 -12.42 -20.59
N SER A 361 5.09 -12.58 -21.03
CA SER A 361 5.48 -13.34 -22.21
C SER A 361 5.85 -14.80 -21.95
N SER A 362 6.02 -15.24 -20.69
CA SER A 362 6.29 -16.65 -20.38
C SER A 362 4.99 -17.46 -20.31
N GLY A 363 4.41 -17.70 -21.48
CA GLY A 363 3.50 -18.83 -21.66
C GLY A 363 4.21 -20.12 -21.27
N ARG A 364 3.59 -20.90 -20.37
CA ARG A 364 4.04 -22.20 -19.85
C ARG A 364 5.32 -22.17 -19.01
N GLY A 365 5.13 -22.30 -17.70
CA GLY A 365 5.79 -23.36 -16.93
C GLY A 365 7.32 -23.37 -16.82
N THR A 366 8.00 -22.22 -16.88
CA THR A 366 9.43 -22.16 -16.56
C THR A 366 9.65 -21.26 -15.35
N SER A 367 10.24 -21.86 -14.32
CA SER A 367 10.91 -21.23 -13.19
C SER A 367 11.78 -20.07 -13.65
N HIS A 368 11.64 -18.90 -13.02
CA HIS A 368 12.52 -17.78 -13.27
C HIS A 368 13.72 -17.87 -12.33
N GLU A 369 14.83 -18.40 -12.86
CA GLU A 369 16.16 -18.02 -12.37
C GLU A 369 16.34 -16.51 -12.54
N LEU A 370 17.12 -15.93 -11.63
CA LEU A 370 17.57 -14.55 -11.70
C LEU A 370 18.42 -14.39 -12.96
N ASP A 371 17.81 -14.00 -14.07
CA ASP A 371 18.50 -13.66 -15.30
C ASP A 371 19.47 -12.50 -15.03
N GLU A 372 20.77 -12.79 -15.03
CA GLU A 372 21.87 -11.91 -14.63
C GLU A 372 22.04 -10.71 -15.59
N ASP A 373 21.47 -10.74 -16.79
CA ASP A 373 21.93 -9.90 -17.91
C ASP A 373 20.93 -8.86 -18.47
N LEU A 374 20.01 -8.32 -17.66
CA LEU A 374 19.13 -7.22 -18.11
C LEU A 374 19.10 -6.04 -17.14
N GLU A 375 20.09 -5.16 -17.26
CA GLU A 375 20.07 -3.83 -16.65
C GLU A 375 18.93 -2.99 -17.23
N PHE A 376 17.93 -2.65 -16.41
CA PHE A 376 17.02 -1.54 -16.67
C PHE A 376 17.14 -0.52 -15.54
N SER A 377 17.84 0.57 -15.85
CA SER A 377 17.98 1.73 -14.97
C SER A 377 16.71 2.58 -15.06
N LEU A 378 15.91 2.61 -13.99
CA LEU A 378 14.91 3.67 -13.78
C LEU A 378 15.66 4.96 -13.48
N ARG A 379 16.07 5.70 -14.52
CA ARG A 379 16.57 7.07 -14.37
C ARG A 379 15.39 7.97 -13.99
N LEU A 380 15.29 8.31 -12.71
CA LEU A 380 14.43 9.39 -12.25
C LEU A 380 14.95 10.71 -12.83
N GLY A 381 14.10 11.41 -13.58
CA GLY A 381 14.37 12.78 -14.03
C GLY A 381 14.52 13.72 -12.84
N THR A 382 15.49 14.62 -13.00
CA THR A 382 15.91 15.71 -12.09
C THR A 382 14.80 16.57 -11.53
#